data_AF-A0A183NIR9-F1
#
_entry.id   AF-A0A183NIR9-F1
#
_cell.length_a   1.000
_cell.length_b   1.000
_cell.length_c   1.000
_cell.angle_alpha   90.00
_cell.angle_beta   90.00
_cell.angle_gamma   90.00
#
_symmetry.space_group_name_H-M   'P 1'
#
loop_
_entity.id
_entity.type
_entity.pdbx_description
1 polymer ?
#
loop_
_entity_poly.entity_id
_entity_poly.type
_entity_poly.pdbx_seq_one_letter_code
_entity_poly.pdbx_strand_id
1 'polypeptide(L)'
;MKSCEITQNQSHSNVNLLQNPDVLPTLPHQSGTSFSLFDQQILVDADEDTDLEEFSYYKRDTDSNINTWIESCQLNAEASEDLIFGETKTSILNELNEIRNIVNAMVSENESLPEFQRIGRLEFELDIDEQSVILEKTKEEVNQLRKEINLRNLAKQFTWQVIKSQCWDEMFVKGRCLKAFNLPIQVTNYPLKNITNSEKQLINTVIARMKIIHATAKERELLSSHLFQSNILKKPSQEQKEEVDDEEETEQSINRILLGSTGTCEFQVDRFLPR
;
A
#
# COMPACT_ATOMS: atom_id res chain seq x y z
N MET A 1 25.37 67.89 39.19
CA MET A 1 23.96 68.29 39.07
C MET A 1 23.47 67.92 37.67
N LYS A 2 22.33 67.20 37.59
CA LYS A 2 21.58 66.74 36.40
C LYS A 2 22.25 65.59 35.65
N SER A 3 21.91 64.31 35.82
CA SER A 3 20.64 63.54 35.73
C SER A 3 20.05 63.42 34.32
N CYS A 4 20.01 62.15 33.87
CA CYS A 4 18.99 61.45 33.06
C CYS A 4 18.64 61.96 31.66
N GLU A 5 18.81 61.12 30.62
CA GLU A 5 17.72 60.30 30.07
C GLU A 5 18.22 59.38 28.94
N ILE A 6 17.91 58.09 29.07
CA ILE A 6 18.12 57.03 28.07
C ILE A 6 16.88 57.03 27.18
N THR A 7 17.04 57.33 25.90
CA THR A 7 15.97 57.19 24.90
C THR A 7 16.14 55.87 24.14
N GLN A 8 15.26 54.91 24.45
CA GLN A 8 14.96 53.76 23.61
C GLN A 8 14.31 54.24 22.32
N ASN A 9 14.95 53.99 21.17
CA ASN A 9 14.30 54.10 19.88
C ASN A 9 13.88 52.70 19.42
N GLN A 10 12.59 52.41 19.56
CA GLN A 10 11.91 51.28 18.94
C GLN A 10 11.68 51.61 17.46
N SER A 11 12.45 51.00 16.56
CA SER A 11 12.12 50.99 15.13
C SER A 11 11.14 49.84 14.86
N HIS A 12 9.86 50.16 14.83
CA HIS A 12 8.81 49.31 14.27
C HIS A 12 9.00 49.19 12.75
N SER A 13 9.65 48.13 12.29
CA SER A 13 9.51 47.69 10.90
C SER A 13 8.21 46.91 10.77
N ASN A 14 7.19 47.58 10.20
CA ASN A 14 5.94 46.98 9.75
C ASN A 14 6.21 45.85 8.75
N VAL A 15 6.07 44.60 9.19
CA VAL A 15 5.93 43.45 8.30
C VAL A 15 4.44 43.32 8.01
N ASN A 16 3.99 43.88 6.89
CA ASN A 16 2.65 43.63 6.38
C ASN A 16 2.55 42.17 5.97
N LEU A 17 1.95 41.37 6.86
CA LEU A 17 1.50 40.02 6.63
C LEU A 17 0.30 40.09 5.66
N LEU A 18 0.56 40.01 4.35
CA LEU A 18 -0.51 39.78 3.39
C LEU A 18 -0.85 38.28 3.45
N GLN A 19 -1.95 38.02 4.13
CA GLN A 19 -2.54 36.71 4.34
C GLN A 19 -3.15 36.24 3.01
N ASN A 20 -2.43 35.40 2.28
CA ASN A 20 -2.99 34.63 1.16
C ASN A 20 -3.63 33.35 1.71
N PRO A 21 -4.91 33.07 1.42
CA PRO A 21 -5.58 31.87 1.89
C PRO A 21 -5.45 30.78 0.84
N ASP A 22 -4.38 29.97 0.91
CA ASP A 22 -4.33 28.64 0.28
C ASP A 22 -3.26 27.82 0.99
N VAL A 23 -3.61 27.30 2.18
CA VAL A 23 -2.76 26.41 2.97
C VAL A 23 -2.97 24.99 2.46
N LEU A 24 -2.03 24.48 1.67
CA LEU A 24 -1.82 23.04 1.49
C LEU A 24 -1.04 22.49 2.69
N PRO A 25 -1.32 21.25 3.12
CA PRO A 25 -0.74 20.70 4.34
C PRO A 25 0.77 20.50 4.21
N THR A 26 1.53 21.15 5.11
CA THR A 26 2.98 20.96 5.27
C THR A 26 3.25 19.52 5.71
N LEU A 27 3.90 18.74 4.84
CA LEU A 27 4.42 17.42 5.18
C LEU A 27 5.76 17.54 5.91
N PRO A 28 6.09 16.60 6.81
CA PRO A 28 7.33 16.65 7.59
C PRO A 28 8.55 16.50 6.67
N HIS A 29 9.42 17.50 6.71
CA HIS A 29 10.69 17.53 5.98
C HIS A 29 11.68 16.52 6.59
N GLN A 30 12.11 15.54 5.80
CA GLN A 30 13.39 14.85 6.03
C GLN A 30 14.41 15.53 5.12
N SER A 31 15.32 16.31 5.70
CA SER A 31 16.44 16.92 4.98
C SER A 31 17.36 15.81 4.47
N GLY A 32 17.19 15.44 3.20
CA GLY A 32 18.08 14.53 2.51
C GLY A 32 19.27 15.31 1.96
N THR A 33 20.42 15.25 2.64
CA THR A 33 21.67 15.70 2.03
C THR A 33 22.02 14.75 0.88
N SER A 34 21.75 15.14 -0.36
CA SER A 34 22.16 14.41 -1.55
C SER A 34 23.66 14.63 -1.79
N PHE A 35 24.49 13.76 -1.21
CA PHE A 35 25.89 13.67 -1.60
C PHE A 35 25.94 12.95 -2.96
N SER A 36 26.14 13.71 -4.03
CA SER A 36 26.42 13.17 -5.36
C SER A 36 27.75 12.42 -5.31
N LEU A 37 27.68 11.10 -5.09
CA LEU A 37 28.81 10.18 -5.09
C LEU A 37 29.33 10.03 -6.52
N PHE A 38 30.28 10.88 -6.89
CA PHE A 38 31.06 10.73 -8.11
C PHE A 38 31.91 9.44 -8.03
N ASP A 39 31.86 8.67 -9.12
CA ASP A 39 32.56 7.42 -9.43
C ASP A 39 33.71 7.01 -8.48
N GLN A 40 33.41 6.07 -7.59
CA GLN A 40 34.39 5.09 -7.16
C GLN A 40 33.96 3.74 -7.74
N GLN A 41 34.71 3.27 -8.73
CA GLN A 41 34.61 1.90 -9.23
C GLN A 41 34.92 0.95 -8.08
N ILE A 42 33.87 0.42 -7.44
CA ILE A 42 33.99 -0.68 -6.51
C ILE A 42 34.31 -1.92 -7.36
N LEU A 43 35.58 -2.32 -7.34
CA LEU A 43 36.01 -3.63 -7.80
C LEU A 43 35.43 -4.65 -6.81
N VAL A 44 34.38 -5.36 -7.22
CA VAL A 44 33.82 -6.47 -6.45
C VAL A 44 34.50 -7.74 -6.95
N ASP A 45 35.30 -8.36 -6.08
CA ASP A 45 35.89 -9.67 -6.35
C ASP A 45 34.78 -10.67 -6.63
N ALA A 46 34.92 -11.37 -7.75
CA ALA A 46 33.99 -12.38 -8.22
C ALA A 46 34.30 -13.70 -7.51
N ASP A 47 33.32 -14.23 -6.77
CA ASP A 47 33.24 -15.63 -6.39
C ASP A 47 31.80 -16.13 -6.53
N GLU A 48 31.73 -17.43 -6.78
CA GLU A 48 30.78 -18.17 -7.63
C GLU A 48 29.34 -18.38 -7.10
N ASP A 49 28.46 -18.63 -8.08
CA ASP A 49 27.24 -19.43 -8.04
C ASP A 49 26.11 -19.01 -7.08
N THR A 50 25.28 -18.09 -7.58
CA THR A 50 23.87 -18.06 -7.20
C THR A 50 23.04 -17.98 -8.49
N ASP A 51 22.36 -19.08 -8.82
CA ASP A 51 21.33 -19.15 -9.86
C ASP A 51 20.21 -18.14 -9.56
N LEU A 52 20.40 -16.91 -10.01
CA LEU A 52 19.39 -15.86 -9.99
C LEU A 52 18.48 -16.07 -11.20
N GLU A 53 17.42 -16.86 -11.02
CA GLU A 53 16.26 -16.83 -11.92
C GLU A 53 15.81 -15.37 -12.07
N GLU A 54 15.98 -14.88 -13.28
CA GLU A 54 15.65 -13.53 -13.74
C GLU A 54 14.15 -13.26 -13.52
N PHE A 55 13.81 -12.72 -12.35
CA PHE A 55 12.51 -12.17 -12.07
C PHE A 55 12.28 -10.94 -12.95
N SER A 56 11.73 -11.15 -14.15
CA SER A 56 11.31 -10.08 -15.03
C SER A 56 10.17 -9.30 -14.36
N TYR A 57 10.52 -8.24 -13.64
CA TYR A 57 9.57 -7.26 -13.14
C TYR A 57 8.85 -6.69 -14.36
N TYR A 58 7.54 -6.86 -14.44
CA TYR A 58 6.74 -6.22 -15.48
C TYR A 58 6.94 -4.72 -15.33
N LYS A 59 7.71 -4.14 -16.25
CA LYS A 59 7.87 -2.70 -16.40
C LYS A 59 6.47 -2.16 -16.64
N ARG A 60 5.90 -1.49 -15.64
CA ARG A 60 4.76 -0.63 -15.89
C ARG A 60 5.28 0.39 -16.89
N ASP A 61 4.65 0.46 -18.06
CA ASP A 61 4.75 1.63 -18.95
C ASP A 61 4.06 2.81 -18.24
N THR A 62 4.62 3.23 -17.11
CA THR A 62 4.63 4.64 -16.78
C THR A 62 5.64 5.21 -17.74
N ASP A 63 5.22 6.10 -18.65
CA ASP A 63 6.14 6.97 -19.37
C ASP A 63 7.23 7.37 -18.37
N SER A 64 8.45 6.93 -18.62
CA SER A 64 9.56 6.96 -17.66
C SER A 64 10.09 8.37 -17.39
N ASN A 65 9.22 9.36 -17.58
CA ASN A 65 9.48 10.79 -17.58
C ASN A 65 8.32 11.60 -16.95
N ILE A 66 7.29 10.95 -16.39
CA ILE A 66 6.23 11.65 -15.66
C ILE A 66 6.58 11.61 -14.18
N ASN A 67 7.22 12.68 -13.69
CA ASN A 67 7.40 12.90 -12.26
C ASN A 67 6.05 12.85 -11.57
N THR A 68 5.94 12.09 -10.48
CA THR A 68 4.72 12.09 -9.70
C THR A 68 4.47 13.48 -9.09
N TRP A 69 3.22 13.85 -8.78
CA TRP A 69 2.93 15.16 -8.16
C TRP A 69 3.76 15.39 -6.89
N ILE A 70 3.94 14.35 -6.07
CA ILE A 70 4.78 14.39 -4.85
C ILE A 70 6.24 14.67 -5.19
N GLU A 71 6.78 13.98 -6.19
CA GLU A 71 8.15 14.17 -6.67
C GLU A 71 8.35 15.57 -7.28
N SER A 72 7.36 16.09 -8.00
CA SER A 72 7.38 17.47 -8.49
C SER A 72 7.34 18.49 -7.35
N CYS A 73 6.55 18.25 -6.29
CA CYS A 73 6.54 19.09 -5.11
C CYS A 73 7.90 19.07 -4.39
N GLN A 74 8.51 17.90 -4.28
CA GLN A 74 9.82 17.74 -3.66
C GLN A 74 10.92 18.45 -4.47
N LEU A 75 10.97 18.24 -5.79
CA LEU A 75 11.92 18.92 -6.67
C LEU A 75 11.77 20.45 -6.59
N ASN A 76 10.53 20.94 -6.50
CA ASN A 76 10.29 22.37 -6.38
C ASN A 76 10.73 22.92 -5.00
N ALA A 77 10.59 22.13 -3.93
CA ALA A 77 11.11 22.48 -2.62
C ALA A 77 12.64 22.52 -2.63
N GLU A 78 13.31 21.48 -3.16
CA GLU A 78 14.76 21.42 -3.32
C GLU A 78 15.29 22.59 -4.16
N ALA A 79 14.65 22.89 -5.30
CA ALA A 79 15.03 24.03 -6.14
C ALA A 79 14.85 25.38 -5.42
N SER A 80 13.82 25.50 -4.58
CA SER A 80 13.62 26.71 -3.76
C SER A 80 14.67 26.85 -2.67
N GLU A 81 15.08 25.75 -2.03
CA GLU A 81 16.16 25.71 -1.04
C GLU A 81 17.50 26.03 -1.70
N ASP A 82 17.81 25.44 -2.85
CA ASP A 82 19.03 25.72 -3.62
C ASP A 82 19.12 27.18 -4.06
N LEU A 83 17.99 27.82 -4.39
CA LEU A 83 17.96 29.25 -4.71
C LEU A 83 18.26 30.12 -3.48
N ILE A 84 17.71 29.76 -2.32
CA ILE A 84 17.89 30.51 -1.07
C ILE A 84 19.31 30.33 -0.51
N PHE A 85 19.84 29.10 -0.56
CA PHE A 85 21.11 28.73 0.07
C PHE A 85 22.26 28.57 -0.93
N GLY A 86 22.04 28.84 -2.22
CA GLY A 86 23.07 28.70 -3.25
C GLY A 86 24.29 29.60 -2.99
N GLU A 87 24.06 30.89 -2.72
CA GLU A 87 25.13 31.85 -2.44
C GLU A 87 25.92 31.46 -1.18
N THR A 88 25.22 31.16 -0.09
CA THR A 88 25.87 30.77 1.18
C THR A 88 26.65 29.47 1.04
N LYS A 89 26.12 28.47 0.33
CA LYS A 89 26.82 27.22 0.01
C LYS A 89 28.09 27.48 -0.81
N THR A 90 28.01 28.33 -1.83
CA THR A 90 29.20 28.69 -2.63
C THR A 90 30.24 29.46 -1.81
N SER A 91 29.83 30.36 -0.91
CA SER A 91 30.74 31.07 0.00
C SER A 91 31.49 30.09 0.90
N ILE A 92 30.76 29.19 1.57
CA ILE A 92 31.35 28.18 2.46
C ILE A 92 32.31 27.27 1.69
N LEU A 93 31.94 26.84 0.47
CA LEU A 93 32.81 26.02 -0.36
C LEU A 93 34.09 26.74 -0.77
N ASN A 94 34.01 28.04 -1.08
CA ASN A 94 35.17 28.86 -1.40
C ASN A 94 36.07 29.04 -0.18
N GLU A 95 35.52 29.40 0.98
CA GLU A 95 36.26 29.53 2.24
C GLU A 95 36.94 28.21 2.62
N LEU A 96 36.24 27.08 2.48
CA LEU A 96 36.82 25.75 2.71
C LEU A 96 37.96 25.45 1.75
N ASN A 97 37.84 25.86 0.49
CA ASN A 97 38.88 25.66 -0.52
C ASN A 97 40.10 26.55 -0.24
N GLU A 98 39.90 27.77 0.23
CA GLU A 98 40.97 28.66 0.71
C GLU A 98 41.72 28.03 1.88
N ILE A 99 41.00 27.54 2.89
CA ILE A 99 41.61 26.84 4.04
C ILE A 99 42.40 25.62 3.56
N ARG A 100 41.82 24.79 2.67
CA ARG A 100 42.52 23.64 2.07
C ARG A 100 43.82 24.06 1.37
N ASN A 101 43.79 25.14 0.60
CA ASN A 101 44.96 25.63 -0.13
C ASN A 101 46.05 26.11 0.84
N ILE A 102 45.66 26.83 1.90
CA ILE A 102 46.58 27.29 2.94
C ILE A 102 47.24 26.08 3.64
N VAL A 103 46.44 25.09 4.06
CA VAL A 103 46.97 23.88 4.71
C VAL A 103 47.91 23.13 3.78
N ASN A 104 47.56 22.94 2.51
CA ASN A 104 48.43 22.28 1.53
C ASN A 104 49.73 23.04 1.29
N ALA A 105 49.69 24.38 1.27
CA ALA A 105 50.88 25.20 1.17
C ALA A 105 51.80 25.03 2.39
N MET A 106 51.24 25.01 3.61
CA MET A 106 51.99 24.75 4.84
C MET A 106 52.61 23.35 4.86
N VAL A 107 51.89 22.33 4.38
CA VAL A 107 52.43 20.97 4.25
C VAL A 107 53.58 20.93 3.24
N SER A 108 53.43 21.60 2.09
CA SER A 108 54.48 21.66 1.07
C SER A 108 55.72 22.41 1.55
N GLU A 109 55.55 23.49 2.34
CA GLU A 109 56.67 24.21 2.97
C GLU A 109 57.40 23.29 3.96
N ASN A 110 56.66 22.59 4.82
CA ASN A 110 57.21 21.65 5.79
C ASN A 110 57.97 20.48 5.12
N GLU A 111 57.48 19.96 3.99
CA GLU A 111 58.16 18.92 3.22
C GLU A 111 59.45 19.41 2.55
N SER A 112 59.56 20.71 2.25
CA SER A 112 60.75 21.33 1.66
C SER A 112 61.88 21.59 2.68
N LEU A 113 61.57 21.56 3.97
CA LEU A 113 62.53 21.74 5.05
C LEU A 113 63.40 20.49 5.26
N PRO A 114 64.64 20.65 5.78
CA PRO A 114 65.50 19.51 6.08
C PRO A 114 64.89 18.63 7.18
N GLU A 115 65.21 17.33 7.16
CA GLU A 115 64.65 16.26 8.02
C GLU A 115 64.51 16.64 9.51
N PHE A 116 65.50 17.36 10.07
CA PHE A 116 65.52 17.75 11.48
C PHE A 116 64.63 18.94 11.85
N GLN A 117 64.11 19.66 10.85
CA GLN A 117 63.18 20.78 11.00
C GLN A 117 61.76 20.42 10.52
N ARG A 118 61.61 19.27 9.86
CA ARG A 118 60.33 18.79 9.33
C ARG A 118 59.46 18.23 10.44
N ILE A 119 58.24 18.74 10.54
CA ILE A 119 57.21 18.28 11.48
C ILE A 119 56.57 16.99 10.92
N GLY A 120 56.34 16.00 11.78
CA GLY A 120 55.70 14.74 11.38
C GLY A 120 54.19 14.89 11.10
N ARG A 121 53.62 14.07 10.21
CA ARG A 121 52.16 14.14 9.91
C ARG A 121 51.27 13.92 11.13
N LEU A 122 51.66 13.00 12.01
CA LEU A 122 50.98 12.71 13.28
C LEU A 122 51.05 13.87 14.29
N GLU A 123 52.01 14.79 14.12
CA GLU A 123 52.11 16.01 14.95
C GLU A 123 51.23 17.14 14.39
N PHE A 124 50.75 17.00 13.15
CA PHE A 124 49.85 17.94 12.46
C PHE A 124 48.38 17.53 12.59
N GLU A 125 48.11 16.23 12.73
CA GLU A 125 46.78 15.68 12.98
C GLU A 125 46.35 15.98 14.42
N LEU A 126 45.44 16.93 14.57
CA LEU A 126 44.76 17.17 15.84
C LEU A 126 43.67 16.10 16.03
N ASP A 127 43.70 15.44 17.20
CA ASP A 127 42.68 14.52 17.74
C ASP A 127 42.35 13.26 16.92
N ILE A 128 43.38 12.46 16.61
CA ILE A 128 43.26 11.13 15.97
C ILE A 128 42.29 10.21 16.72
N ASP A 129 42.30 10.27 18.06
CA ASP A 129 41.43 9.46 18.91
C ASP A 129 39.96 9.80 18.68
N GLU A 130 39.58 11.08 18.66
CA GLU A 130 38.21 11.52 18.41
C GLU A 130 37.77 11.16 16.98
N GLN A 131 38.65 11.35 15.99
CA GLN A 131 38.38 10.96 14.61
C GLN A 131 38.08 9.45 14.51
N SER A 132 38.87 8.62 15.20
CA SER A 132 38.65 7.17 15.21
C SER A 132 37.31 6.78 15.86
N VAL A 133 36.90 7.48 16.92
CA VAL A 133 35.60 7.28 17.59
C VAL A 133 34.45 7.64 16.67
N ILE A 134 34.54 8.76 15.94
CA ILE A 134 33.53 9.18 14.96
C ILE A 134 33.43 8.16 13.82
N LEU A 135 34.56 7.67 13.32
CA LEU A 135 34.58 6.66 12.25
C LEU A 135 33.95 5.34 12.70
N GLU A 136 34.26 4.87 13.91
CA GLU A 136 33.66 3.63 14.41
C GLU A 136 32.17 3.80 14.67
N LYS A 137 31.74 4.94 15.23
CA LYS A 137 30.31 5.24 15.43
C LYS A 137 29.55 5.30 14.11
N THR A 138 30.07 6.01 13.11
CA THR A 138 29.43 6.10 11.79
C THR A 138 29.37 4.74 11.10
N LYS A 139 30.42 3.93 11.22
CA LYS A 139 30.43 2.54 10.71
C LYS A 139 29.39 1.68 11.42
N GLU A 140 29.24 1.83 12.73
CA GLU A 140 28.22 1.13 13.50
C GLU A 140 26.81 1.55 13.04
N GLU A 141 26.54 2.85 12.92
CA GLU A 141 25.26 3.38 12.44
C GLU A 141 24.93 2.87 11.02
N VAL A 142 25.89 2.91 10.10
CA VAL A 142 25.73 2.38 8.74
C VAL A 142 25.44 0.87 8.78
N ASN A 143 26.12 0.11 9.64
CA ASN A 143 25.89 -1.32 9.76
C ASN A 143 24.51 -1.62 10.37
N GLN A 144 24.07 -0.86 11.37
CA GLN A 144 22.73 -0.95 11.94
C GLN A 144 21.66 -0.65 10.88
N LEU A 145 21.84 0.42 10.09
CA LEU A 145 20.93 0.77 9.01
C LEU A 145 20.88 -0.32 7.93
N ARG A 146 22.03 -0.87 7.54
CA ARG A 146 22.10 -2.01 6.60
C ARG A 146 21.34 -3.23 7.14
N LYS A 147 21.49 -3.57 8.42
CA LYS A 147 20.74 -4.65 9.06
C LYS A 147 19.23 -4.38 9.05
N GLU A 148 18.81 -3.16 9.35
CA GLU A 148 17.39 -2.77 9.31
C GLU A 148 16.80 -2.88 7.90
N ILE A 149 17.54 -2.42 6.89
CA ILE A 149 17.15 -2.55 5.48
C ILE A 149 17.01 -4.01 5.09
N ASN A 150 18.00 -4.85 5.45
CA ASN A 150 17.96 -6.28 5.15
C ASN A 150 16.76 -6.96 5.83
N LEU A 151 16.48 -6.65 7.09
CA LEU A 151 15.32 -7.19 7.80
C LEU A 151 14.01 -6.78 7.14
N ARG A 152 13.89 -5.51 6.74
CA ARG A 152 12.70 -4.99 6.04
C ARG A 152 12.52 -5.66 4.67
N ASN A 153 13.61 -5.89 3.94
CA ASN A 153 13.58 -6.60 2.66
C ASN A 153 13.17 -8.06 2.86
N LEU A 154 13.70 -8.73 3.88
CA LEU A 154 13.32 -10.11 4.21
C LEU A 154 11.83 -10.21 4.57
N ALA A 155 11.31 -9.27 5.35
CA ALA A 155 9.88 -9.21 5.67
C ALA A 155 9.02 -9.04 4.40
N LYS A 156 9.41 -8.13 3.49
CA LYS A 156 8.74 -7.96 2.20
C LYS A 156 8.78 -9.22 1.35
N GLN A 157 9.93 -9.89 1.30
CA GLN A 157 10.11 -11.14 0.56
C GLN A 157 9.20 -12.24 1.11
N PHE A 158 9.13 -12.38 2.44
CA PHE A 158 8.21 -13.32 3.08
C PHE A 158 6.74 -13.02 2.73
N THR A 159 6.31 -11.77 2.87
CA THR A 159 4.94 -11.36 2.48
C THR A 159 4.66 -11.67 1.01
N TRP A 160 5.60 -11.35 0.13
CA TRP A 160 5.48 -11.65 -1.30
C TRP A 160 5.38 -13.16 -1.56
N GLN A 161 6.19 -13.99 -0.90
CA GLN A 161 6.13 -15.44 -1.03
C GLN A 161 4.79 -16.01 -0.54
N VAL A 162 4.25 -15.50 0.57
CA VAL A 162 2.95 -15.93 1.08
C VAL A 162 1.84 -15.55 0.10
N ILE A 163 1.83 -14.33 -0.42
CA ILE A 163 0.83 -13.89 -1.40
C ILE A 163 0.96 -14.70 -2.69
N LYS A 164 2.19 -14.91 -3.20
CA LYS A 164 2.43 -15.68 -4.42
C LYS A 164 1.96 -17.13 -4.25
N SER A 165 2.36 -17.80 -3.17
CA SER A 165 1.98 -19.19 -2.94
C SER A 165 0.46 -19.36 -2.80
N GLN A 166 -0.19 -18.55 -1.96
CA GLN A 166 -1.63 -18.69 -1.68
C GLN A 166 -2.52 -18.17 -2.81
N CYS A 167 -2.17 -17.04 -3.41
CA CYS A 167 -3.05 -16.38 -4.37
C CYS A 167 -2.70 -16.70 -5.82
N TRP A 168 -1.42 -16.88 -6.16
CA TRP A 168 -0.99 -17.16 -7.53
C TRP A 168 -0.80 -18.65 -7.74
N ASP A 169 0.10 -19.30 -7.01
CA ASP A 169 0.54 -20.67 -7.27
C ASP A 169 -0.61 -21.69 -7.16
N GLU A 170 -1.50 -21.53 -6.18
CA GLU A 170 -2.72 -22.36 -5.98
C GLU A 170 -3.78 -22.25 -7.11
N MET A 171 -3.67 -21.26 -8.00
CA MET A 171 -4.66 -21.09 -9.08
C MET A 171 -4.51 -22.14 -10.18
N PHE A 172 -5.64 -22.74 -10.58
CA PHE A 172 -5.73 -23.61 -11.74
C PHE A 172 -5.72 -22.79 -13.04
N VAL A 173 -6.46 -21.68 -13.08
CA VAL A 173 -6.44 -20.72 -14.19
C VAL A 173 -5.82 -19.42 -13.69
N LYS A 174 -4.62 -19.10 -14.16
CA LYS A 174 -3.94 -17.84 -13.85
C LYS A 174 -4.64 -16.67 -14.54
N GLY A 175 -4.65 -15.52 -13.87
CA GLY A 175 -5.13 -14.27 -14.46
C GLY A 175 -4.23 -13.82 -15.61
N ARG A 176 -4.84 -13.57 -16.77
CA ARG A 176 -4.20 -13.07 -17.99
C ARG A 176 -5.11 -12.00 -18.59
N CYS A 177 -4.49 -11.04 -19.26
CA CYS A 177 -5.22 -10.00 -19.97
C CYS A 177 -4.61 -9.75 -21.34
N LEU A 178 -5.48 -9.44 -22.30
CA LEU A 178 -5.10 -8.94 -23.61
C LEU A 178 -5.37 -7.44 -23.60
N LYS A 179 -4.32 -6.63 -23.78
CA LYS A 179 -4.41 -5.18 -23.89
C LYS A 179 -4.24 -4.77 -25.35
N ALA A 180 -5.06 -3.83 -25.81
CA ALA A 180 -4.84 -3.18 -27.10
C ALA A 180 -3.67 -2.17 -27.00
N PHE A 181 -2.86 -2.04 -28.05
CA PHE A 181 -1.66 -1.19 -28.04
C PHE A 181 -1.99 0.32 -27.92
N ASN A 182 -2.99 0.79 -28.68
CA ASN A 182 -3.30 2.22 -28.80
C ASN A 182 -4.74 2.57 -28.34
N LEU A 183 -5.44 1.61 -27.72
CA LEU A 183 -6.80 1.78 -27.25
C LEU A 183 -6.87 1.34 -25.78
N PRO A 184 -7.66 2.03 -24.94
CA PRO A 184 -7.82 1.68 -23.53
C PRO A 184 -8.77 0.48 -23.36
N ILE A 185 -8.59 -0.57 -24.15
CA ILE A 185 -9.41 -1.78 -24.14
C ILE A 185 -8.56 -2.93 -23.61
N GLN A 186 -9.06 -3.58 -22.57
CA GLN A 186 -8.44 -4.76 -21.97
C GLN A 186 -9.50 -5.85 -21.78
N VAL A 187 -9.18 -7.06 -22.24
CA VAL A 187 -10.00 -8.25 -22.01
C VAL A 187 -9.25 -9.16 -21.03
N THR A 188 -9.86 -9.45 -19.89
CA THR A 188 -9.31 -10.32 -18.85
C THR A 188 -10.06 -11.65 -18.81
N ASN A 189 -9.35 -12.76 -18.53
CA ASN A 189 -10.02 -13.99 -18.14
C ASN A 189 -10.45 -13.96 -16.65
N TYR A 190 -11.36 -14.84 -16.27
CA TYR A 190 -11.70 -15.07 -14.86
C TYR A 190 -10.74 -16.07 -14.25
N PRO A 191 -9.90 -15.66 -13.28
CA PRO A 191 -8.97 -16.57 -12.64
C PRO A 191 -9.70 -17.52 -11.69
N LEU A 192 -9.30 -18.79 -11.67
CA LEU A 192 -9.98 -19.83 -10.89
C LEU A 192 -8.99 -20.59 -10.01
N LYS A 193 -9.35 -20.79 -8.74
CA LYS A 193 -8.63 -21.64 -7.80
C LYS A 193 -8.82 -23.12 -8.16
N ASN A 194 -7.83 -23.96 -7.86
CA ASN A 194 -8.00 -25.40 -7.96
C ASN A 194 -9.06 -25.90 -6.97
N ILE A 195 -10.09 -26.58 -7.47
CA ILE A 195 -11.18 -27.13 -6.65
C ILE A 195 -10.75 -28.49 -6.13
N THR A 196 -10.74 -28.65 -4.82
CA THR A 196 -10.42 -29.94 -4.18
C THR A 196 -11.49 -30.99 -4.49
N ASN A 197 -11.13 -32.28 -4.41
CA ASN A 197 -12.08 -33.36 -4.69
C ASN A 197 -13.31 -33.33 -3.76
N SER A 198 -13.14 -32.94 -2.49
CA SER A 198 -14.25 -32.76 -1.54
C SER A 198 -15.18 -31.61 -1.95
N GLU A 199 -14.64 -30.47 -2.35
CA GLU A 199 -15.43 -29.33 -2.83
C GLU A 199 -16.17 -29.69 -4.11
N LYS A 200 -15.53 -30.42 -5.03
CA LYS A 200 -16.17 -30.89 -6.26
C LYS A 200 -17.36 -31.80 -5.97
N GLN A 201 -17.24 -32.70 -4.98
CA GLN A 201 -18.34 -33.54 -4.53
C GLN A 201 -19.47 -32.69 -3.94
N LEU A 202 -19.15 -31.72 -3.07
CA LEU A 202 -20.14 -30.81 -2.51
C LEU A 202 -20.89 -30.04 -3.59
N ILE A 203 -20.18 -29.43 -4.54
CA ILE A 203 -20.77 -28.71 -5.68
C ILE A 203 -21.71 -29.64 -6.46
N ASN A 204 -21.30 -30.87 -6.75
CA ASN A 204 -22.15 -31.83 -7.45
C ASN A 204 -23.43 -32.17 -6.67
N THR A 205 -23.33 -32.33 -5.34
CA THR A 205 -24.53 -32.57 -4.51
C THR A 205 -25.49 -31.38 -4.53
N VAL A 206 -24.97 -30.16 -4.48
CA VAL A 206 -25.79 -28.93 -4.56
C VAL A 206 -26.45 -28.83 -5.93
N ILE A 207 -25.70 -29.06 -7.01
CA ILE A 207 -26.23 -29.06 -8.38
C ILE A 207 -27.34 -30.10 -8.54
N ALA A 208 -27.15 -31.32 -8.02
CA ALA A 208 -28.15 -32.37 -8.08
C ALA A 208 -29.44 -31.98 -7.33
N ARG A 209 -29.31 -31.44 -6.12
CA ARG A 209 -30.46 -30.93 -5.33
C ARG A 209 -31.18 -29.81 -6.08
N MET A 210 -30.43 -28.87 -6.65
CA MET A 210 -30.99 -27.71 -7.34
C MET A 210 -31.76 -28.13 -8.60
N LYS A 211 -31.28 -29.15 -9.33
CA LYS A 211 -32.01 -29.76 -10.46
C LYS A 211 -33.35 -30.36 -10.03
N ILE A 212 -33.38 -31.08 -8.90
CA ILE A 212 -34.61 -31.68 -8.35
C ILE A 212 -35.59 -30.57 -7.94
N ILE A 213 -35.11 -29.53 -7.24
CA ILE A 213 -35.95 -28.40 -6.83
C ILE A 213 -36.54 -27.69 -8.05
N HIS A 214 -35.74 -27.42 -9.08
CA HIS A 214 -36.21 -26.78 -10.30
C HIS A 214 -37.23 -27.64 -11.07
N ALA A 215 -36.99 -28.95 -11.18
CA ALA A 215 -37.92 -29.86 -11.82
C ALA A 215 -39.27 -29.93 -11.07
N THR A 216 -39.22 -30.07 -9.74
CA THR A 216 -40.43 -30.11 -8.90
C THR A 216 -41.19 -28.78 -8.89
N ALA A 217 -40.50 -27.65 -8.92
CA ALA A 217 -41.12 -26.33 -9.06
C ALA A 217 -41.86 -26.19 -10.40
N LYS A 218 -41.21 -26.60 -11.50
CA LYS A 218 -41.83 -26.60 -12.83
C LYS A 218 -43.05 -27.51 -12.89
N GLU A 219 -42.98 -28.70 -12.30
CA GLU A 219 -44.12 -29.62 -12.24
C GLU A 219 -45.27 -29.05 -11.41
N ARG A 220 -44.99 -28.42 -10.26
CA ARG A 220 -46.01 -27.73 -9.45
C ARG A 220 -46.69 -26.59 -10.19
N GLU A 221 -45.93 -25.79 -10.94
CA GLU A 221 -46.46 -24.72 -11.78
C GLU A 221 -47.38 -25.27 -12.88
N LEU A 222 -46.95 -26.33 -13.57
CA LEU A 222 -47.77 -27.02 -14.57
C LEU A 222 -49.06 -27.59 -13.95
N LEU A 223 -48.96 -28.29 -12.82
CA LEU A 223 -50.13 -28.82 -12.11
C LEU A 223 -51.09 -27.70 -11.67
N SER A 224 -50.56 -26.60 -11.13
CA SER A 224 -51.36 -25.43 -10.76
C SER A 224 -52.10 -24.84 -11.97
N SER A 225 -51.41 -24.68 -13.10
CA SER A 225 -52.03 -24.17 -14.33
C SER A 225 -53.11 -25.11 -14.90
N HIS A 226 -52.89 -26.42 -14.85
CA HIS A 226 -53.85 -27.43 -15.30
C HIS A 226 -55.08 -27.50 -14.37
N LEU A 227 -54.87 -27.44 -13.05
CA LEU A 227 -55.95 -27.39 -12.07
C LEU A 227 -56.79 -26.12 -12.25
N PHE A 228 -56.15 -24.97 -12.48
CA PHE A 228 -56.82 -23.70 -12.77
C PHE A 228 -57.69 -23.78 -14.05
N GLN A 229 -57.17 -24.38 -15.13
CA GLN A 229 -57.95 -24.61 -16.36
C GLN A 229 -59.13 -25.57 -16.15
N SER A 230 -58.94 -26.65 -15.40
CA SER A 230 -59.99 -27.65 -15.14
C SER A 230 -61.12 -27.12 -14.25
N ASN A 231 -60.82 -26.19 -13.33
CA ASN A 231 -61.81 -25.55 -12.46
C ASN A 231 -62.63 -24.49 -13.21
N ILE A 232 -62.11 -23.88 -14.28
CA ILE A 232 -62.88 -22.99 -15.16
C ILE A 232 -63.91 -23.76 -16.00
N LEU A 233 -63.67 -25.04 -16.29
CA LEU A 233 -64.59 -25.89 -17.07
C LEU A 233 -65.70 -26.53 -16.22
N LYS A 234 -65.55 -26.59 -14.88
CA LYS A 234 -66.57 -27.08 -13.94
C LYS A 234 -67.34 -25.93 -13.31
N LYS A 235 -68.11 -25.18 -14.09
CA LYS A 235 -69.24 -24.39 -13.57
C LYS A 235 -70.52 -25.22 -13.75
N PRO A 236 -71.04 -25.91 -12.70
CA PRO A 236 -72.34 -26.55 -12.82
C PRO A 236 -73.43 -25.49 -12.64
N SER A 237 -74.40 -25.51 -13.55
CA SER A 237 -75.68 -24.80 -13.43
C SER A 237 -76.38 -25.20 -12.13
N GLN A 238 -76.93 -24.20 -11.42
CA GLN A 238 -77.92 -24.38 -10.36
C GLN A 238 -79.18 -25.06 -10.90
N GLU A 239 -79.79 -25.96 -10.11
CA GLU A 239 -81.23 -25.94 -9.80
C GLU A 239 -81.61 -26.99 -8.72
N GLN A 240 -81.95 -26.47 -7.53
CA GLN A 240 -83.05 -26.81 -6.59
C GLN A 240 -83.38 -28.27 -6.20
N LYS A 241 -83.41 -28.58 -4.88
CA LYS A 241 -84.62 -28.60 -4.01
C LYS A 241 -84.33 -29.10 -2.58
N GLU A 242 -85.10 -28.54 -1.64
CA GLU A 242 -85.21 -28.80 -0.19
C GLU A 242 -85.60 -30.24 0.16
N GLU A 243 -85.12 -30.78 1.30
CA GLU A 243 -85.92 -30.96 2.53
C GLU A 243 -85.08 -31.46 3.73
N VAL A 244 -85.52 -30.99 4.90
CA VAL A 244 -85.27 -31.25 6.34
C VAL A 244 -85.32 -32.77 6.66
N ASP A 245 -84.70 -33.42 7.66
CA ASP A 245 -84.45 -33.12 9.08
C ASP A 245 -83.40 -34.11 9.68
N ASP A 246 -83.07 -33.83 10.94
CA ASP A 246 -82.57 -34.71 12.02
C ASP A 246 -81.06 -34.74 12.33
N GLU A 247 -80.83 -34.35 13.58
CA GLU A 247 -79.58 -34.17 14.32
C GLU A 247 -78.82 -35.48 14.56
N GLU A 248 -77.51 -35.48 14.31
CA GLU A 248 -76.54 -36.30 15.04
C GLU A 248 -75.16 -35.63 14.96
N GLU A 249 -74.75 -34.99 16.06
CA GLU A 249 -73.40 -34.46 16.26
C GLU A 249 -72.38 -35.61 16.24
N THR A 250 -71.65 -35.75 15.14
CA THR A 250 -70.42 -36.54 15.11
C THR A 250 -69.23 -35.58 15.04
N GLU A 251 -68.50 -35.49 16.15
CA GLU A 251 -67.22 -34.79 16.25
C GLU A 251 -66.21 -35.43 15.29
N GLN A 252 -66.12 -34.90 14.07
CA GLN A 252 -65.03 -35.23 13.17
C GLN A 252 -63.81 -34.43 13.60
N SER A 253 -62.95 -35.08 14.37
CA SER A 253 -61.59 -34.65 14.70
C SER A 253 -60.88 -34.08 13.46
N ILE A 254 -60.79 -32.75 13.39
CA ILE A 254 -59.94 -32.07 12.43
C ILE A 254 -58.51 -32.39 12.84
N ASN A 255 -57.87 -33.33 12.15
CA ASN A 255 -56.45 -33.61 12.30
C ASN A 255 -55.64 -32.35 11.98
N ARG A 256 -55.36 -31.56 13.01
CA ARG A 256 -54.52 -30.36 12.99
C ARG A 256 -53.04 -30.77 13.02
N ILE A 257 -52.60 -31.55 12.04
CA ILE A 257 -51.18 -31.94 11.85
C ILE A 257 -50.65 -31.44 10.50
N LEU A 258 -51.12 -30.26 10.07
CA LEU A 258 -50.59 -29.59 8.87
C LEU A 258 -50.32 -28.10 9.11
N LEU A 259 -49.81 -27.76 10.29
CA LEU A 259 -49.23 -26.45 10.60
C LEU A 259 -47.85 -26.67 11.23
N GLY A 260 -46.96 -27.29 10.46
CA GLY A 260 -45.54 -27.38 10.77
C GLY A 260 -44.79 -26.17 10.21
N SER A 261 -44.52 -25.20 11.08
CA SER A 261 -43.42 -24.22 11.00
C SER A 261 -43.29 -23.35 9.73
N THR A 262 -44.04 -22.24 9.68
CA THR A 262 -43.50 -20.98 9.14
C THR A 262 -42.79 -20.24 10.28
N GLY A 263 -41.73 -20.83 10.81
CA GLY A 263 -40.84 -20.14 11.73
C GLY A 263 -40.01 -19.13 10.95
N THR A 264 -40.40 -17.86 10.99
CA THR A 264 -39.50 -16.75 10.67
C THR A 264 -38.42 -16.70 11.74
N CYS A 265 -37.21 -17.16 11.42
CA CYS A 265 -36.03 -16.86 12.23
C CYS A 265 -35.73 -15.37 12.08
N GLU A 266 -36.17 -14.57 13.06
CA GLU A 266 -35.56 -13.27 13.32
C GLU A 266 -34.12 -13.51 13.75
N PHE A 267 -33.18 -13.30 12.83
CA PHE A 267 -31.77 -13.18 13.15
C PHE A 267 -31.55 -11.82 13.81
N GLN A 268 -31.31 -11.83 15.12
CA GLN A 268 -30.81 -10.69 15.86
C GLN A 268 -29.40 -10.35 15.33
N VAL A 269 -29.28 -9.25 14.60
CA VAL A 269 -27.99 -8.71 14.15
C VAL A 269 -27.45 -7.84 15.28
N ASP A 270 -26.57 -8.41 16.11
CA ASP A 270 -25.78 -7.62 17.05
C ASP A 270 -24.80 -6.73 16.26
N ARG A 271 -25.20 -5.47 16.13
CA ARG A 271 -24.32 -4.38 15.66
C ARG A 271 -23.33 -4.06 16.78
N PHE A 272 -22.11 -4.60 16.64
CA PHE A 272 -20.95 -4.03 17.32
C PHE A 272 -20.69 -2.62 16.78
N LEU A 273 -20.89 -1.61 17.63
CA LEU A 273 -20.35 -0.26 17.43
C LEU A 273 -18.97 -0.18 18.12
N PRO A 274 -17.96 0.43 17.50
CA PRO A 274 -16.65 0.60 18.11
C PRO A 274 -16.66 1.75 19.14
N ARG A 275 -15.93 1.57 20.24
CA ARG A 275 -15.36 2.66 21.04
C ARG A 275 -13.88 2.76 20.73
#